data_AF-A0A439KKH5-F1
#
_entry.id   AF-A0A439KKH5-F1
#
_cell.length_a   1.000
_cell.length_b   1.000
_cell.length_c   1.000
_cell.angle_alpha   90.00
_cell.angle_beta   90.00
_cell.angle_gamma   90.00
#
_symmetry.space_group_name_H-M   'P 1'
#
loop_
_entity.id
_entity.type
_entity.pdbx_description
1 polymer ?
#
loop_
_entity_poly.entity_id
_entity_poly.type
_entity_poly.pdbx_seq_one_letter_code
_entity_poly.pdbx_strand_id
1 'polypeptide(L)'
;MDNNCITFDGEVNFLGILLQQAALYSRAKIDALPEDISIDDECAAIDAASAPAFAIAETISLLPARSKTEIRIKATAAAWIDGTYWAKANRGALN
;
A
#
# COMPACT_ATOMS: atom_id res chain seq x y z
N MET A 1 0.80 10.47 -31.96
CA MET A 1 1.67 10.69 -30.79
C MET A 1 1.46 9.49 -29.91
N ASP A 2 2.31 8.52 -30.16
CA ASP A 2 2.08 7.15 -29.78
C ASP A 2 2.91 7.05 -28.51
N ASN A 3 2.27 7.31 -27.37
CA ASN A 3 2.90 7.16 -26.07
C ASN A 3 3.21 5.68 -25.92
N ASN A 4 4.38 5.29 -26.42
CA ASN A 4 5.02 4.01 -26.24
C ASN A 4 5.46 3.95 -24.77
N CYS A 5 4.49 3.98 -23.86
CA CYS A 5 4.65 3.63 -22.48
C CYS A 5 5.11 2.18 -22.52
N ILE A 6 6.40 1.98 -22.33
CA ILE A 6 6.98 0.68 -22.09
C ILE A 6 6.37 0.23 -20.75
N THR A 7 5.15 -0.30 -20.79
CA THR A 7 4.60 -1.03 -19.65
C THR A 7 5.50 -2.23 -19.49
N PHE A 8 6.34 -2.20 -18.48
CA PHE A 8 7.15 -3.35 -18.12
C PHE A 8 6.18 -4.45 -17.70
N ASP A 9 6.22 -5.58 -18.39
CA ASP A 9 5.35 -6.71 -18.09
C ASP A 9 5.70 -7.19 -16.67
N GLY A 10 4.80 -6.94 -15.71
CA GLY A 10 5.04 -7.19 -14.27
C GLY A 10 5.29 -5.95 -13.40
N GLU A 11 5.19 -4.72 -13.92
CA GLU A 11 5.31 -3.48 -13.13
C GLU A 11 4.33 -3.46 -11.95
N VAL A 12 3.05 -3.74 -12.19
CA VAL A 12 2.04 -3.80 -11.13
C VAL A 12 2.34 -4.93 -10.13
N ASN A 13 2.87 -6.07 -10.60
CA ASN A 13 3.26 -7.18 -9.72
C ASN A 13 4.40 -6.77 -8.77
N PHE A 14 5.43 -6.13 -9.30
CA PHE A 14 6.55 -5.61 -8.52
C PHE A 14 6.09 -4.56 -7.51
N LEU A 15 5.28 -3.59 -7.94
CA LEU A 15 4.70 -2.58 -7.05
C LEU A 15 3.83 -3.22 -5.96
N GLY A 16 3.13 -4.32 -6.25
CA GLY A 16 2.38 -5.06 -5.24
C GLY A 16 3.26 -5.63 -4.11
N ILE A 17 4.45 -6.13 -4.45
CA ILE A 17 5.43 -6.59 -3.45
C ILE A 17 5.93 -5.41 -2.62
N LEU A 18 6.27 -4.30 -3.28
CA LEU A 18 6.73 -3.08 -2.59
C LEU A 18 5.65 -2.51 -1.66
N LEU A 19 4.38 -2.52 -2.08
CA LEU A 19 3.27 -2.09 -1.24
C LEU A 19 3.17 -2.93 0.03
N GLN A 20 3.29 -4.25 -0.08
CA GLN A 20 3.26 -5.14 1.08
C GLN A 20 4.44 -4.87 2.04
N GLN A 21 5.64 -4.69 1.51
CA GLN A 21 6.81 -4.36 2.33
C GLN A 21 6.66 -3.01 3.04
N ALA A 22 6.20 -1.98 2.32
CA ALA A 22 5.95 -0.66 2.88
C ALA A 22 4.84 -0.70 3.95
N ALA A 23 3.78 -1.47 3.73
CA ALA A 23 2.72 -1.68 4.70
C ALA A 23 3.24 -2.33 5.99
N LEU A 24 4.02 -3.41 5.88
CA LEU A 24 4.63 -4.07 7.05
C LEU A 24 5.60 -3.14 7.79
N TYR A 25 6.38 -2.36 7.06
CA TYR A 25 7.31 -1.39 7.63
C TYR A 25 6.58 -0.25 8.36
N SER A 26 5.51 0.27 7.77
CA SER A 26 4.68 1.30 8.41
C SER A 26 4.11 0.79 9.74
N ARG A 27 3.57 -0.43 9.76
CA ARG A 27 3.07 -1.06 10.98
C ARG A 27 4.17 -1.21 12.03
N ALA A 28 5.35 -1.70 11.65
CA ALA A 28 6.47 -1.83 12.58
C ALA A 28 6.91 -0.48 13.18
N LYS A 29 6.82 0.62 12.42
CA LYS A 29 7.10 1.97 12.93
C LYS A 29 6.02 2.46 13.89
N ILE A 30 4.76 2.25 13.55
CA ILE A 30 3.61 2.64 14.39
C ILE A 30 3.63 1.86 15.71
N ASP A 31 3.86 0.55 15.64
CA ASP A 31 3.98 -0.33 16.81
C ASP A 31 5.19 0.02 17.71
N ALA A 32 6.17 0.78 17.19
CA ALA A 32 7.35 1.22 17.92
C ALA A 32 7.22 2.65 18.49
N LEU A 33 6.07 3.32 18.34
CA LEU A 33 5.86 4.63 18.91
C LEU A 33 5.82 4.56 20.45
N PRO A 34 6.39 5.56 21.16
CA PRO A 34 6.30 5.62 22.62
C PRO A 34 4.85 5.71 23.10
N GLU A 35 4.52 5.08 24.22
CA GLU A 35 3.17 5.15 24.80
C GLU A 35 2.81 6.55 25.33
N ASP A 36 3.82 7.38 25.64
CA ASP A 36 3.69 8.73 26.19
C ASP A 36 3.85 9.85 25.14
N ILE A 37 3.84 9.49 23.85
CA ILE A 37 3.86 10.46 22.75
C ILE A 37 2.63 11.37 22.78
N SER A 38 2.80 12.63 22.36
CA SER A 38 1.65 13.53 22.19
C SER A 38 0.78 13.06 21.02
N ILE A 39 -0.53 13.33 21.09
CA ILE A 39 -1.47 12.95 20.00
C ILE A 39 -1.04 13.59 18.67
N ASP A 40 -0.61 14.85 18.69
CA ASP A 40 -0.18 15.55 17.47
C ASP A 40 1.07 14.89 16.85
N ASP A 41 2.04 14.50 17.69
CA ASP A 41 3.24 13.81 17.24
C ASP A 41 2.94 12.37 16.79
N GLU A 42 2.01 11.68 17.45
CA GLU A 42 1.52 10.35 17.07
C GLU A 42 0.92 10.39 15.66
N CYS A 43 0.00 11.33 15.41
CA CYS A 43 -0.59 11.52 14.08
C CYS A 43 0.47 11.80 13.02
N ALA A 44 1.40 12.73 13.29
CA ALA A 44 2.47 13.05 12.36
C ALA A 44 3.39 11.85 12.08
N ALA A 45 3.67 11.03 13.10
CA ALA A 45 4.51 9.84 12.96
C ALA A 45 3.80 8.72 12.19
N ILE A 46 2.50 8.52 12.42
CA ILE A 46 1.66 7.57 11.66
C ILE A 46 1.61 7.97 10.19
N ASP A 47 1.39 9.26 9.90
CA ASP A 47 1.36 9.78 8.53
C ASP A 47 2.71 9.58 7.83
N ALA A 48 3.81 9.94 8.51
CA ALA A 48 5.16 9.76 7.99
C ALA A 48 5.52 8.28 7.77
N ALA A 49 5.08 7.39 8.66
CA ALA A 49 5.28 5.94 8.52
C ALA A 49 4.48 5.36 7.35
N SER A 50 3.27 5.88 7.11
CA SER A 50 2.33 5.39 6.09
C SER A 50 2.56 5.98 4.70
N ALA A 51 3.20 7.15 4.60
CA ALA A 51 3.42 7.88 3.35
C ALA A 51 4.05 7.04 2.22
N PRO A 52 5.07 6.18 2.45
CA PRO A 52 5.64 5.37 1.38
C PRO A 52 4.64 4.36 0.79
N ALA A 53 3.85 3.71 1.63
CA ALA A 53 2.83 2.77 1.19
C ALA A 53 1.69 3.49 0.45
N PHE A 54 1.33 4.70 0.88
CA PHE A 54 0.36 5.55 0.20
C PHE A 54 0.81 5.92 -1.21
N ALA A 55 2.04 6.40 -1.37
CA ALA A 55 2.60 6.77 -2.67
C ALA A 55 2.66 5.58 -3.66
N ILE A 56 2.99 4.38 -3.17
CA ILE A 56 2.98 3.16 -3.99
C ILE A 56 1.53 2.79 -4.39
N ALA A 57 0.59 2.86 -3.44
CA ALA A 57 -0.81 2.56 -3.70
C ALA A 57 -1.42 3.51 -4.74
N GLU A 58 -1.11 4.81 -4.67
CA GLU A 58 -1.50 5.79 -5.68
C GLU A 58 -0.93 5.44 -7.06
N THR A 59 0.36 5.09 -7.11
CA THR A 59 1.03 4.69 -8.36
C THR A 59 0.34 3.47 -8.99
N ILE A 60 0.04 2.43 -8.19
CA ILE A 60 -0.68 1.24 -8.64
C ILE A 60 -2.09 1.61 -9.16
N SER A 61 -2.77 2.57 -8.52
CA SER A 61 -4.12 2.98 -8.90
C SER A 61 -4.20 3.54 -10.32
N LEU A 62 -3.13 4.21 -10.78
CA LEU A 62 -3.02 4.84 -12.09
C LEU A 62 -2.68 3.84 -13.22
N LEU A 63 -2.12 2.67 -12.89
CA LEU A 63 -1.70 1.69 -13.87
C LEU A 63 -2.84 0.77 -14.33
N PRO A 64 -2.92 0.38 -15.61
CA PRO A 64 -3.91 -0.59 -16.07
C PRO A 64 -3.60 -1.98 -15.49
N ALA A 65 -4.64 -2.74 -15.11
CA ALA A 65 -4.51 -4.15 -14.76
C ALA A 65 -4.94 -5.02 -15.94
N ARG A 66 -4.07 -5.96 -16.33
CA ARG A 66 -4.22 -6.87 -17.47
C ARG A 66 -4.36 -8.33 -17.04
N SER A 67 -4.01 -8.65 -15.79
CA SER A 67 -4.14 -10.00 -15.23
C SER A 67 -4.99 -10.06 -13.95
N LYS A 68 -5.45 -11.26 -13.58
CA LYS A 68 -6.16 -11.48 -12.30
C LYS A 68 -5.30 -11.09 -11.10
N THR A 69 -3.99 -11.31 -11.17
CA THR A 69 -3.04 -10.92 -10.10
C THR A 69 -2.98 -9.41 -9.96
N GLU A 70 -2.85 -8.69 -11.06
CA GLU A 70 -2.80 -7.23 -11.06
C GLU A 70 -4.11 -6.61 -10.58
N ILE A 71 -5.26 -7.19 -10.94
CA ILE A 71 -6.57 -6.77 -10.41
C ILE A 71 -6.60 -6.88 -8.87
N ARG A 72 -6.08 -7.98 -8.32
CA ARG A 72 -5.99 -8.15 -6.85
C ARG A 72 -5.05 -7.12 -6.24
N ILE A 73 -3.90 -6.86 -6.85
CA ILE A 73 -2.95 -5.85 -6.37
C ILE A 73 -3.56 -4.46 -6.38
N LYS A 74 -4.29 -4.09 -7.44
CA LYS A 74 -5.05 -2.83 -7.48
C LYS A 74 -6.12 -2.76 -6.38
N ALA A 75 -6.82 -3.87 -6.11
CA ALA A 75 -7.79 -3.92 -5.01
C ALA A 75 -7.10 -3.76 -3.63
N THR A 76 -5.91 -4.32 -3.47
CA THR A 76 -5.08 -4.16 -2.26
C THR A 76 -4.61 -2.71 -2.10
N ALA A 77 -4.14 -2.06 -3.17
CA ALA A 77 -3.79 -0.65 -3.17
C ALA A 77 -4.99 0.25 -2.83
N ALA A 78 -6.16 -0.02 -3.42
CA ALA A 78 -7.39 0.69 -3.07
C ALA A 78 -7.75 0.50 -1.58
N ALA A 79 -7.62 -0.72 -1.05
CA ALA A 79 -7.86 -0.97 0.36
C ALA A 79 -6.90 -0.20 1.29
N TRP A 80 -5.65 0.04 0.86
CA TRP A 80 -4.72 0.91 1.58
C TRP A 80 -5.21 2.36 1.64
N ILE A 81 -5.56 2.93 0.49
CA ILE A 81 -6.05 4.32 0.38
C ILE A 81 -7.34 4.50 1.19
N ASP A 82 -8.25 3.52 1.14
CA ASP A 82 -9.52 3.54 1.88
C ASP A 82 -9.35 3.29 3.39
N GLY A 83 -8.14 2.99 3.88
CA GLY A 83 -7.89 2.60 5.27
C GLY A 83 -8.47 1.23 5.67
N THR A 84 -8.91 0.41 4.70
CA THR A 84 -9.51 -0.92 4.93
C THR A 84 -8.54 -2.08 4.73
N TYR A 85 -7.27 -1.80 4.47
CA TYR A 85 -6.22 -2.77 4.13
C TYR A 85 -6.12 -3.89 5.16
N TRP A 86 -5.91 -3.55 6.44
CA TRP A 86 -5.74 -4.52 7.51
C TRP A 86 -7.03 -5.28 7.81
N ALA A 87 -8.20 -4.66 7.63
CA ALA A 87 -9.50 -5.30 7.80
C ALA A 87 -9.81 -6.34 6.72
N LYS A 88 -9.32 -6.14 5.49
CA LYS A 88 -9.46 -7.11 4.38
C LYS A 88 -8.37 -8.18 4.42
N ALA A 89 -7.14 -7.83 4.81
CA ALA A 89 -6.04 -8.79 4.98
C ALA A 89 -6.39 -9.88 6.00
N ASN A 90 -7.05 -9.52 7.11
CA ASN A 90 -7.47 -10.48 8.13
C ASN A 90 -8.62 -11.41 7.71
N ARG A 91 -9.44 -11.06 6.69
CA ARG A 91 -10.50 -11.96 6.20
C ARG A 91 -9.99 -13.10 5.33
N GLY A 92 -8.80 -12.96 4.75
CA GLY A 92 -8.16 -14.02 3.96
C GLY A 92 -7.45 -15.10 4.79
N ALA A 93 -7.18 -14.82 6.07
CA ALA A 93 -6.46 -15.75 6.98
C ALA A 93 -7.39 -16.71 7.73
N LEU A 94 -8.71 -16.61 7.55
CA LEU A 94 -9.73 -17.41 8.26
C LEU A 94 -10.51 -18.37 7.35
N ASN A 95 -10.05 -18.61 6.11
CA ASN A 95 -10.65 -19.61 5.21
C ASN A 95 -9.58 -20.51 4.60
#